data_AF-A0A0H2SBP0-F1
#
_entry.id   AF-A0A0H2SBP0-F1
#
_cell.length_a   1.000
_cell.length_b   1.000
_cell.length_c   1.000
_cell.angle_alpha   90.00
_cell.angle_beta   90.00
_cell.angle_gamma   90.00
#
_symmetry.space_group_name_H-M   'P 1'
#
loop_
_entity.id
_entity.type
_entity.pdbx_description
1 polymer ?
#
loop_
_entity_poly.entity_id
_entity_poly.type
_entity_poly.pdbx_seq_one_letter_code
_entity_poly.pdbx_strand_id
1 'polypeptide(L)'
;MNLQRAHSKSLIIDTFVLSRLSTFPWSHTASTYYISRHVVLRTPGKMAASDNEYSPERHNSPPSISISTSAVETFTTSFAETLSRTSSRLSSESENQEDNASMYSYASTWSTNYTMSDLVGAGRILGNIYSRAGSSLEKGLGTIAYHAWIRRYAREIVKLHYGTYRVFENRQMRRRRRACKFLLICARLDDTKIQAKAFEKIVQCFVEFPSEARSTFGSVFESRGVINDIATSSWRRQGIKYDDGWTYWYKLVSRCLLSAPNRFIEEASGFKPARAQTVSFSRFVKLLMSCGDTTDLLLANQIIDSHWNREGLEDFISERGFGDSAVLALISGFIAHWEFRFRKSMQPSAVSSCAASVLLSDRVVNAMFKSLRVCEQETLDHILENDIQTELWADVFRIHFSIRRDSGCWTNFNRSLPRMTWKDVCRHYLPKAEQAELCKGLSRLEDIHGETMFLRLLPDEMYLYYDA
;
A
#
# COMPACT_ATOMS: atom_id res chain seq x y z
N MET A 1 -39.59 17.05 -61.69
CA MET A 1 -40.61 17.13 -60.62
C MET A 1 -40.35 15.97 -59.68
N ASN A 2 -39.43 16.10 -58.71
CA ASN A 2 -39.54 16.70 -57.37
C ASN A 2 -40.43 15.93 -56.38
N LEU A 3 -39.77 15.53 -55.27
CA LEU A 3 -40.26 15.04 -53.97
C LEU A 3 -40.75 13.57 -53.96
N GLN A 4 -40.36 12.68 -53.03
CA GLN A 4 -39.77 12.91 -51.71
C GLN A 4 -39.08 11.63 -51.17
N ARG A 5 -37.83 11.78 -50.72
CA ARG A 5 -37.11 10.87 -49.80
C ARG A 5 -37.63 11.05 -48.37
N ALA A 6 -37.72 9.97 -47.60
CA ALA A 6 -37.44 9.94 -46.15
C ALA A 6 -37.36 8.47 -45.66
N HIS A 7 -36.15 7.94 -45.49
CA HIS A 7 -35.45 7.75 -44.20
C HIS A 7 -35.92 6.54 -43.37
N SER A 8 -35.33 5.38 -43.67
CA SER A 8 -35.02 4.36 -42.65
C SER A 8 -33.72 4.77 -41.96
N LYS A 9 -33.79 5.17 -40.68
CA LYS A 9 -32.63 5.29 -39.80
C LYS A 9 -32.66 4.10 -38.85
N SER A 10 -31.86 3.08 -39.15
CA SER A 10 -31.54 2.05 -38.16
C SER A 10 -30.64 2.66 -37.09
N LEU A 11 -31.01 2.41 -35.84
CA LEU A 11 -30.33 2.85 -34.63
C LEU A 11 -28.97 2.13 -34.52
N ILE A 12 -27.91 2.70 -35.10
CA ILE A 12 -26.53 2.35 -34.74
C ILE A 12 -26.22 3.10 -33.45
N ILE A 13 -26.25 2.38 -32.34
CA ILE A 13 -25.85 2.90 -31.03
C ILE A 13 -24.33 3.03 -31.01
N ASP A 14 -23.88 4.26 -30.74
CA ASP A 14 -22.49 4.66 -30.60
C ASP A 14 -21.69 3.76 -29.65
N THR A 15 -20.88 2.88 -30.21
CA THR A 15 -19.81 2.15 -29.49
C THR A 15 -18.45 2.86 -29.66
N PHE A 16 -18.45 4.11 -30.13
CA PHE A 16 -17.25 4.79 -30.65
C PHE A 16 -16.57 5.77 -29.66
N VAL A 17 -17.07 5.91 -28.42
CA VAL A 17 -16.52 6.89 -27.46
C VAL A 17 -15.56 6.27 -26.44
N LEU A 18 -15.52 4.94 -26.29
CA LEU A 18 -14.63 4.28 -25.31
C LEU A 18 -13.27 3.83 -25.87
N SER A 19 -13.08 3.75 -27.20
CA SER A 19 -11.80 3.32 -27.80
C SER A 19 -10.80 4.45 -28.05
N ARG A 20 -11.19 5.73 -27.90
CA ARG A 20 -10.30 6.89 -28.13
C ARG A 20 -9.65 7.48 -26.89
N LEU A 21 -9.89 6.91 -25.71
CA LEU A 21 -9.19 7.29 -24.47
C LEU A 21 -7.98 6.40 -24.15
N SER A 22 -7.72 5.35 -24.94
CA SER A 22 -6.62 4.39 -24.71
C SER A 22 -5.40 4.54 -25.63
N THR A 23 -5.36 5.56 -26.50
CA THR A 23 -4.20 5.83 -27.36
C THR A 23 -3.87 7.32 -27.35
N PHE A 24 -3.24 7.80 -26.28
CA PHE A 24 -2.48 9.05 -26.29
C PHE A 24 -1.00 8.71 -26.13
N PRO A 25 -0.11 9.17 -27.02
CA PRO A 25 1.31 8.89 -26.91
C PRO A 25 1.89 9.65 -25.72
N TRP A 26 2.35 8.90 -24.72
CA TRP A 26 3.17 9.43 -23.63
C TRP A 26 4.59 9.65 -24.15
N SER A 27 4.91 10.88 -24.55
CA SER A 27 6.30 11.33 -24.64
C SER A 27 6.35 12.83 -24.43
N HIS A 28 6.45 13.26 -23.17
CA HIS A 28 7.18 14.46 -22.75
C HIS A 28 7.29 14.45 -21.22
N THR A 29 8.35 13.84 -20.72
CA THR A 29 8.86 14.06 -19.37
C THR A 29 9.37 15.49 -19.25
N ALA A 30 8.54 16.40 -18.74
CA ALA A 30 9.02 17.66 -18.19
C ALA A 30 9.66 17.37 -16.82
N SER A 31 10.95 17.02 -16.85
CA SER A 31 11.80 16.96 -15.66
C SER A 31 11.92 18.38 -15.09
N THR A 32 11.11 18.71 -14.10
CA THR A 32 11.25 19.99 -13.39
C THR A 32 12.30 19.81 -12.30
N TYR A 33 13.54 20.16 -12.64
CA TYR A 33 14.62 20.31 -11.67
C TYR A 33 14.22 21.40 -10.65
N TYR A 34 14.05 21.01 -9.39
CA TYR A 34 14.06 21.94 -8.27
C TYR A 34 15.50 22.41 -8.06
N ILE A 35 15.89 23.50 -8.73
CA ILE A 35 17.08 24.27 -8.36
C ILE A 35 16.66 25.18 -7.19
N SER A 36 17.00 24.78 -5.98
CA SER A 36 16.89 25.62 -4.79
C SER A 36 17.92 26.74 -4.88
N ARG A 37 17.53 27.93 -5.38
CA ARG A 37 18.34 29.15 -5.25
C ARG A 37 18.24 29.64 -3.81
N HIS A 38 19.29 29.43 -3.02
CA HIS A 38 19.50 30.16 -1.78
C HIS A 38 19.73 31.64 -2.09
N VAL A 39 18.73 32.48 -1.83
CA VAL A 39 18.92 33.92 -1.71
C VAL A 39 19.39 34.18 -0.29
N VAL A 40 20.69 34.44 -0.13
CA VAL A 40 21.29 34.92 1.12
C VAL A 40 20.93 36.40 1.25
N LEU A 41 19.89 36.71 2.03
CA LEU A 41 19.66 38.07 2.52
C LEU A 41 20.54 38.27 3.77
N ARG A 42 21.68 38.94 3.58
CA ARG A 42 22.47 39.53 4.66
C ARG A 42 21.67 40.72 5.22
N THR A 43 21.30 40.66 6.49
CA THR A 43 20.96 41.84 7.29
C THR A 43 22.15 42.20 8.18
N PRO A 44 22.53 43.50 8.29
CA PRO A 44 23.63 43.94 9.13
C PRO A 44 23.19 44.07 10.59
N GLY A 45 24.16 43.88 11.47
CA GLY A 45 23.99 43.63 12.89
C GLY A 45 23.61 44.83 13.75
N LYS A 46 23.33 44.49 15.01
CA LYS A 46 23.53 45.37 16.16
C LYS A 46 24.12 44.54 17.30
N MET A 47 25.33 44.95 17.69
CA MET A 47 25.98 44.56 18.94
C MET A 47 25.20 45.16 20.12
N ALA A 48 24.97 44.35 21.14
CA ALA A 48 24.86 44.82 22.52
C ALA A 48 25.47 43.74 23.41
N ALA A 49 26.52 44.14 24.12
CA ALA A 49 27.20 43.35 25.13
C ALA A 49 26.30 43.18 26.35
N SER A 50 26.40 42.03 26.99
CA SER A 50 25.99 41.82 28.38
C SER A 50 26.83 40.67 28.90
N ASP A 51 27.80 41.02 29.73
CA ASP A 51 28.54 40.11 30.60
C ASP A 51 27.55 39.31 31.47
N ASN A 52 27.84 38.04 31.71
CA ASN A 52 27.63 37.46 33.03
C ASN A 52 28.43 36.19 33.28
N GLU A 53 28.91 36.14 34.51
CA GLU A 53 29.81 35.22 35.18
C GLU A 53 29.34 33.75 35.24
N TYR A 54 30.31 32.86 35.01
CA TYR A 54 30.80 31.81 35.92
C TYR A 54 29.80 30.96 36.75
N SER A 55 29.73 29.66 36.45
CA SER A 55 29.98 28.56 37.42
C SER A 55 29.96 27.16 36.78
N PRO A 56 30.86 26.24 37.17
CA PRO A 56 30.90 24.88 36.64
C PRO A 56 30.19 23.89 37.58
N GLU A 57 29.12 23.23 37.11
CA GLU A 57 28.50 22.10 37.81
C GLU A 57 28.91 20.74 37.21
N ARG A 58 29.44 19.94 38.14
CA ARG A 58 29.70 18.49 38.21
C ARG A 58 29.05 17.59 37.15
N HIS A 59 29.92 16.79 36.52
CA HIS A 59 29.58 15.53 35.86
C HIS A 59 29.00 14.52 36.85
N ASN A 60 27.74 14.13 36.66
CA ASN A 60 27.19 12.88 37.15
C ASN A 60 27.01 11.94 35.96
N SER A 61 27.75 10.83 35.95
CA SER A 61 27.59 9.73 35.00
C SER A 61 26.20 9.10 35.14
N PRO A 62 25.54 8.71 34.02
CA PRO A 62 24.26 8.01 34.08
C PRO A 62 24.46 6.55 34.55
N PRO A 63 23.47 5.97 35.25
CA PRO A 63 23.53 4.58 35.69
C PRO A 63 23.46 3.63 34.50
N SER A 64 24.36 2.65 34.48
CA SER A 64 24.33 1.50 33.59
C SER A 64 23.09 0.65 33.89
N ILE A 65 22.15 0.60 32.94
CA ILE A 65 21.00 -0.31 32.98
C ILE A 65 21.45 -1.63 32.37
N SER A 66 21.68 -2.64 33.20
CA SER A 66 21.83 -4.03 32.75
C SER A 66 20.46 -4.57 32.36
N ILE A 67 20.22 -4.71 31.06
CA ILE A 67 19.03 -5.35 30.52
C ILE A 67 19.24 -6.86 30.62
N SER A 68 18.32 -7.55 31.32
CA SER A 68 18.35 -9.00 31.48
C SER A 68 18.08 -9.69 30.13
N THR A 69 19.03 -10.48 29.67
CA THR A 69 19.03 -11.21 28.38
C THR A 69 17.89 -12.22 28.23
N SER A 70 17.30 -12.71 29.33
CA SER A 70 16.23 -13.73 29.26
C SER A 70 14.89 -13.20 28.70
N ALA A 71 14.62 -11.90 28.81
CA ALA A 71 13.42 -11.29 28.26
C ALA A 71 13.47 -11.13 26.73
N VAL A 72 14.68 -11.05 26.16
CA VAL A 72 14.89 -10.94 24.70
C VAL A 72 14.68 -12.29 24.02
N GLU A 73 15.15 -13.39 24.63
CA GLU A 73 15.02 -14.75 24.08
C GLU A 73 13.56 -15.24 23.99
N THR A 74 12.71 -14.83 24.94
CA THR A 74 11.28 -15.21 24.95
C THR A 74 10.49 -14.45 23.86
N PHE A 75 10.93 -13.24 23.50
CA PHE A 75 10.27 -12.44 22.47
C PHE A 75 10.73 -12.83 21.06
N THR A 76 12.01 -13.18 20.88
CA THR A 76 12.56 -13.60 19.58
C THR A 76 12.01 -14.96 19.13
N THR A 77 11.81 -15.91 20.03
CA THR A 77 11.20 -17.22 19.71
C THR A 77 9.72 -17.07 19.30
N SER A 78 8.93 -16.29 20.04
CA SER A 78 7.53 -16.01 19.67
C SER A 78 7.41 -15.26 18.34
N PHE A 79 8.36 -14.37 18.02
CA PHE A 79 8.36 -13.63 16.77
C PHE A 79 8.80 -14.51 15.59
N ALA A 80 9.84 -15.35 15.75
CA ALA A 80 10.28 -16.30 14.74
C ALA A 80 9.20 -17.34 14.39
N GLU A 81 8.47 -17.86 15.39
CA GLU A 81 7.29 -18.71 15.14
C GLU A 81 6.17 -17.98 14.39
N THR A 82 6.01 -16.68 14.65
CA THR A 82 5.03 -15.84 13.95
C THR A 82 5.45 -15.58 12.50
N LEU A 83 6.75 -15.42 12.22
CA LEU A 83 7.31 -15.26 10.87
C LEU A 83 7.20 -16.56 10.04
N SER A 84 7.61 -17.70 10.61
CA SER A 84 7.45 -19.02 9.96
C SER A 84 5.97 -19.37 9.70
N ARG A 85 5.05 -18.98 10.60
CA ARG A 85 3.61 -19.13 10.37
C ARG A 85 3.04 -18.13 9.37
N THR A 86 3.51 -16.89 9.30
CA THR A 86 2.94 -15.88 8.38
C THR A 86 3.26 -16.14 6.92
N SER A 87 4.44 -16.68 6.59
CA SER A 87 4.78 -17.08 5.21
C SER A 87 3.87 -18.20 4.67
N SER A 88 3.43 -19.12 5.52
CA SER A 88 2.50 -20.21 5.15
C SER A 88 1.02 -19.80 5.17
N ARG A 89 0.62 -18.86 6.04
CA ARG A 89 -0.80 -18.50 6.27
C ARG A 89 -1.38 -17.49 5.26
N LEU A 90 -0.53 -16.75 4.54
CA LEU A 90 -0.99 -15.82 3.48
C LEU A 90 -1.65 -16.52 2.27
N SER A 91 -1.58 -17.86 2.22
CA SER A 91 -2.16 -18.68 1.17
C SER A 91 -3.39 -19.50 1.61
N SER A 92 -3.76 -19.52 2.91
CA SER A 92 -4.77 -20.45 3.43
C SER A 92 -5.97 -19.82 4.17
N GLU A 93 -6.11 -18.49 4.20
CA GLU A 93 -7.28 -17.80 4.82
C GLU A 93 -8.44 -17.55 3.83
N SER A 94 -8.42 -18.24 2.71
CA SER A 94 -9.49 -18.26 1.72
C SER A 94 -10.30 -19.54 1.92
N GLU A 95 -11.62 -19.42 2.11
CA GLU A 95 -12.60 -20.53 1.97
C GLU A 95 -12.86 -21.43 3.18
N ASN A 96 -13.32 -20.89 4.31
CA ASN A 96 -14.16 -21.68 5.24
C ASN A 96 -15.19 -20.77 5.91
N GLN A 97 -16.04 -20.11 5.10
CA GLN A 97 -17.25 -19.47 5.60
C GLN A 97 -18.42 -20.40 5.24
N GLU A 98 -18.73 -21.29 6.17
CA GLU A 98 -19.84 -22.24 6.08
C GLU A 98 -21.15 -21.51 5.79
N ASP A 99 -21.79 -21.94 4.71
CA ASP A 99 -23.12 -21.55 4.25
C ASP A 99 -24.20 -22.00 5.25
N ASN A 100 -24.26 -21.38 6.43
CA ASN A 100 -25.44 -21.41 7.28
C ASN A 100 -26.45 -20.38 6.75
N ALA A 101 -26.94 -20.62 5.54
CA ALA A 101 -28.09 -19.93 4.98
C ALA A 101 -29.33 -20.35 5.77
N SER A 102 -29.67 -19.56 6.79
CA SER A 102 -30.97 -19.64 7.45
C SER A 102 -32.05 -19.32 6.42
N MET A 103 -32.64 -20.39 5.88
CA MET A 103 -33.77 -20.37 4.98
C MET A 103 -34.98 -19.79 5.71
N TYR A 104 -35.07 -18.45 5.75
CA TYR A 104 -36.25 -17.74 6.23
C TYR A 104 -37.38 -17.97 5.22
N SER A 105 -38.25 -18.94 5.50
CA SER A 105 -39.50 -19.12 4.77
C SER A 105 -40.43 -17.95 5.10
N TYR A 106 -40.34 -16.88 4.32
CA TYR A 106 -41.30 -15.78 4.35
C TYR A 106 -42.62 -16.32 3.80
N ALA A 107 -43.50 -16.79 4.69
CA ALA A 107 -44.89 -17.09 4.36
C ALA A 107 -45.60 -15.75 4.13
N SER A 108 -45.40 -15.19 2.94
CA SER A 108 -46.18 -14.06 2.44
C SER A 108 -47.62 -14.54 2.31
N THR A 109 -48.48 -14.10 3.22
CA THR A 109 -49.92 -14.11 3.04
C THR A 109 -50.20 -13.39 1.71
N TRP A 110 -50.52 -14.16 0.68
CA TRP A 110 -50.86 -13.65 -0.64
C TRP A 110 -52.13 -12.82 -0.50
N SER A 111 -51.96 -11.51 -0.29
CA SER A 111 -53.06 -10.56 -0.42
C SER A 111 -53.46 -10.54 -1.88
N THR A 112 -54.53 -11.26 -2.20
CA THR A 112 -55.22 -11.16 -3.48
C THR A 112 -55.91 -9.79 -3.57
N ASN A 113 -55.12 -8.72 -3.68
CA ASN A 113 -55.60 -7.49 -4.29
C ASN A 113 -55.76 -7.79 -5.78
N TYR A 114 -56.82 -8.51 -6.11
CA TYR A 114 -57.41 -8.55 -7.44
C TYR A 114 -57.92 -7.13 -7.73
N THR A 115 -57.02 -6.24 -8.14
CA THR A 115 -57.42 -5.01 -8.80
C THR A 115 -58.15 -5.40 -10.08
N MET A 116 -59.29 -4.76 -10.38
CA MET A 116 -60.13 -4.97 -11.58
C MET A 116 -59.37 -4.91 -12.94
N SER A 117 -58.07 -4.67 -12.94
CA SER A 117 -57.16 -4.69 -14.09
C SER A 117 -56.81 -6.09 -14.63
N ASP A 118 -57.13 -7.18 -13.90
CA ASP A 118 -56.82 -8.55 -14.36
C ASP A 118 -57.93 -9.22 -15.19
N LEU A 119 -59.09 -8.55 -15.34
CA LEU A 119 -60.15 -8.97 -16.25
C LEU A 119 -59.65 -8.92 -17.71
N VAL A 120 -59.95 -9.96 -18.48
CA VAL A 120 -59.62 -10.05 -19.91
C VAL A 120 -60.34 -8.93 -20.64
N GLY A 121 -59.61 -7.86 -21.00
CA GLY A 121 -60.19 -6.67 -21.63
C GLY A 121 -59.11 -5.66 -22.03
N ALA A 122 -59.50 -4.64 -22.81
CA ALA A 122 -58.58 -3.63 -23.33
C ALA A 122 -57.74 -2.92 -22.25
N GLY A 123 -58.25 -2.83 -21.02
CA GLY A 123 -57.53 -2.27 -19.86
C GLY A 123 -56.25 -3.03 -19.50
N ARG A 124 -56.21 -4.36 -19.63
CA ARG A 124 -55.02 -5.18 -19.32
C ARG A 124 -53.90 -4.98 -20.34
N ILE A 125 -54.27 -4.80 -21.61
CA ILE A 125 -53.31 -4.50 -22.69
C ILE A 125 -52.69 -3.12 -22.44
N LEU A 126 -53.51 -2.11 -22.14
CA LEU A 126 -53.03 -0.76 -21.81
C LEU A 126 -52.14 -0.75 -20.56
N GLY A 127 -52.55 -1.44 -19.49
CA GLY A 127 -51.74 -1.58 -18.27
C GLY A 127 -50.36 -2.17 -18.55
N ASN A 128 -50.29 -3.27 -19.30
CA ASN A 128 -49.02 -3.89 -19.68
C ASN A 128 -48.12 -2.98 -20.53
N ILE A 129 -48.71 -2.19 -21.44
CA ILE A 129 -47.97 -1.22 -22.25
C ILE A 129 -47.39 -0.12 -21.35
N TYR A 130 -48.18 0.44 -20.43
CA TYR A 130 -47.69 1.48 -19.51
C TYR A 130 -46.65 0.95 -18.52
N SER A 131 -46.81 -0.26 -17.98
CA SER A 131 -45.80 -0.88 -17.12
C SER A 131 -44.49 -1.12 -17.87
N ARG A 132 -44.55 -1.57 -19.14
CA ARG A 132 -43.36 -1.71 -19.98
C ARG A 132 -42.72 -0.36 -20.31
N ALA A 133 -43.53 0.65 -20.64
CA ALA A 133 -43.05 2.00 -20.93
C ALA A 133 -42.40 2.63 -19.69
N GLY A 134 -43.00 2.48 -18.51
CA GLY A 134 -42.45 2.91 -17.22
C GLY A 134 -41.12 2.22 -16.90
N SER A 135 -41.08 0.89 -16.99
CA SER A 135 -39.85 0.13 -16.76
C SER A 135 -38.73 0.50 -17.75
N SER A 136 -39.08 0.73 -19.02
CA SER A 136 -38.11 1.19 -20.02
C SER A 136 -37.61 2.61 -19.73
N LEU A 137 -38.48 3.51 -19.29
CA LEU A 137 -38.12 4.87 -18.91
C LEU A 137 -37.23 4.88 -17.67
N GLU A 138 -37.55 4.11 -16.63
CA GLU A 138 -36.75 3.95 -15.42
C GLU A 138 -35.35 3.41 -15.74
N LYS A 139 -35.26 2.40 -16.61
CA LYS A 139 -33.98 1.88 -17.12
C LYS A 139 -33.21 2.94 -17.91
N GLY A 140 -33.90 3.71 -18.76
CA GLY A 140 -33.31 4.78 -19.55
C GLY A 140 -32.74 5.91 -18.69
N LEU A 141 -33.55 6.42 -17.75
CA LEU A 141 -33.15 7.46 -16.81
C LEU A 141 -32.04 6.98 -15.86
N GLY A 142 -32.13 5.74 -15.39
CA GLY A 142 -31.07 5.11 -14.59
C GLY A 142 -29.75 5.05 -15.35
N THR A 143 -29.79 4.67 -16.62
CA THR A 143 -28.61 4.64 -17.50
C THR A 143 -28.02 6.04 -17.71
N ILE A 144 -28.84 7.05 -18.00
CA ILE A 144 -28.37 8.44 -18.19
C ILE A 144 -27.76 8.99 -16.90
N ALA A 145 -28.44 8.79 -15.76
CA ALA A 145 -27.95 9.22 -14.46
C ALA A 145 -26.62 8.55 -14.12
N TYR A 146 -26.49 7.25 -14.38
CA TYR A 146 -25.25 6.49 -14.20
C TYR A 146 -24.10 7.04 -15.06
N HIS A 147 -24.33 7.28 -16.35
CA HIS A 147 -23.29 7.83 -17.24
C HIS A 147 -22.90 9.27 -16.87
N ALA A 148 -23.87 10.11 -16.53
CA ALA A 148 -23.61 11.48 -16.07
C ALA A 148 -22.79 11.46 -14.77
N TRP A 149 -23.10 10.52 -13.87
CA TRP A 149 -22.37 10.28 -12.63
C TRP A 149 -20.95 9.77 -12.91
N ILE A 150 -20.74 8.78 -13.78
CA ILE A 150 -19.42 8.29 -14.19
C ILE A 150 -18.58 9.42 -14.79
N ARG A 151 -19.16 10.26 -15.65
CA ARG A 151 -18.42 11.37 -16.27
C ARG A 151 -18.00 12.42 -15.26
N ARG A 152 -18.82 12.66 -14.24
CA ARG A 152 -18.45 13.51 -13.11
C ARG A 152 -17.36 12.83 -12.26
N TYR A 153 -17.51 11.53 -12.01
CA TYR A 153 -16.55 10.69 -11.30
C TYR A 153 -15.18 10.72 -11.97
N ALA A 154 -15.07 10.43 -13.27
CA ALA A 154 -13.82 10.46 -14.02
C ALA A 154 -13.13 11.83 -13.91
N ARG A 155 -13.88 12.93 -14.02
CA ARG A 155 -13.32 14.28 -13.84
C ARG A 155 -12.80 14.53 -12.44
N GLU A 156 -13.54 14.10 -11.42
CA GLU A 156 -13.10 14.26 -10.03
C GLU A 156 -11.92 13.34 -9.71
N ILE A 157 -11.89 12.09 -10.17
CA ILE A 157 -10.70 11.23 -10.04
C ILE A 157 -9.49 11.87 -10.68
N VAL A 158 -9.60 12.42 -11.89
CA VAL A 158 -8.45 13.06 -12.54
C VAL A 158 -7.94 14.20 -11.66
N LYS A 159 -8.83 15.02 -11.10
CA LYS A 159 -8.44 16.07 -10.13
C LYS A 159 -7.84 15.50 -8.84
N LEU A 160 -8.39 14.40 -8.32
CA LEU A 160 -7.87 13.72 -7.13
C LEU A 160 -6.54 13.03 -7.42
N HIS A 161 -6.31 12.49 -8.63
CA HIS A 161 -5.10 11.76 -8.98
C HIS A 161 -3.87 12.67 -8.90
N TYR A 162 -4.01 13.91 -9.36
CA TYR A 162 -2.96 14.94 -9.28
C TYR A 162 -3.04 15.81 -8.01
N GLY A 163 -4.05 15.63 -7.17
CA GLY A 163 -4.43 16.61 -6.15
C GLY A 163 -4.83 16.06 -4.79
N THR A 164 -4.93 14.74 -4.57
CA THR A 164 -5.31 14.16 -3.27
C THR A 164 -4.40 14.64 -2.15
N TYR A 165 -3.09 14.59 -2.39
CA TYR A 165 -2.08 15.15 -1.49
C TYR A 165 -2.39 16.62 -1.16
N ARG A 166 -2.62 17.45 -2.19
CA ARG A 166 -2.92 18.88 -2.01
C ARG A 166 -4.25 19.14 -1.28
N VAL A 167 -5.23 18.25 -1.41
CA VAL A 167 -6.52 18.38 -0.72
C VAL A 167 -6.34 18.17 0.79
N PHE A 168 -5.49 17.23 1.20
CA PHE A 168 -5.21 16.99 2.61
C PHE A 168 -4.16 17.94 3.19
N GLU A 169 -3.19 18.38 2.39
CA GLU A 169 -2.27 19.47 2.78
C GLU A 169 -3.04 20.78 3.05
N ASN A 170 -4.13 21.01 2.31
CA ASN A 170 -4.99 22.17 2.55
C ASN A 170 -5.68 22.07 3.93
N ARG A 171 -5.51 23.12 4.75
CA ARG A 171 -6.12 23.23 6.09
C ARG A 171 -7.66 23.33 6.07
N GLN A 172 -8.30 23.45 4.91
CA GLN A 172 -9.75 23.54 4.79
C GLN A 172 -10.44 22.18 4.99
N MET A 173 -10.92 21.94 6.22
CA MET A 173 -11.69 20.73 6.59
C MET A 173 -12.86 20.43 5.64
N ARG A 174 -13.55 21.46 5.12
CA ARG A 174 -14.66 21.29 4.17
C ARG A 174 -14.22 20.58 2.88
N ARG A 175 -13.00 20.84 2.38
CA ARG A 175 -12.48 20.20 1.17
C ARG A 175 -12.09 18.75 1.44
N ARG A 176 -11.38 18.49 2.54
CA ARG A 176 -11.03 17.12 2.98
C ARG A 176 -12.28 16.26 3.15
N ARG A 177 -13.27 16.76 3.88
CA ARG A 177 -14.55 16.06 4.10
C ARG A 177 -15.29 15.75 2.79
N ARG A 178 -15.26 16.65 1.80
CA ARG A 178 -15.84 16.40 0.46
C ARG A 178 -15.08 15.29 -0.28
N ALA A 179 -13.75 15.30 -0.25
CA ALA A 179 -12.94 14.25 -0.86
C ALA A 179 -13.16 12.89 -0.19
N CYS A 180 -13.16 12.81 1.14
CA CYS A 180 -13.49 11.58 1.87
C CYS A 180 -14.89 11.05 1.50
N LYS A 181 -15.91 11.93 1.48
CA LYS A 181 -17.27 11.55 1.05
C LYS A 181 -17.28 10.96 -0.35
N PHE A 182 -16.54 11.55 -1.28
CA PHE A 182 -16.43 11.07 -2.65
C PHE A 182 -15.74 9.70 -2.70
N LEU A 183 -14.57 9.53 -2.07
CA LEU A 183 -13.85 8.26 -2.03
C LEU A 183 -14.71 7.13 -1.43
N LEU A 184 -15.45 7.40 -0.34
CA LEU A 184 -16.36 6.43 0.27
C LEU A 184 -17.56 6.06 -0.62
N ILE A 185 -18.00 6.94 -1.54
CA ILE A 185 -19.03 6.58 -2.52
C ILE A 185 -18.42 5.63 -3.56
N CYS A 186 -17.19 5.91 -4.01
CA CYS A 186 -16.50 5.10 -5.01
C CYS A 186 -16.17 3.70 -4.49
N ALA A 187 -15.73 3.61 -3.24
CA ALA A 187 -15.51 2.38 -2.50
C ALA A 187 -16.76 1.47 -2.43
N ARG A 188 -17.97 2.04 -2.56
CA ARG A 188 -19.25 1.31 -2.48
C ARG A 188 -19.84 0.87 -3.82
N LEU A 189 -19.24 1.27 -4.94
CA LEU A 189 -19.75 0.86 -6.25
C LEU A 189 -19.47 -0.60 -6.53
N ASP A 190 -20.22 -1.22 -7.44
CA ASP A 190 -20.04 -2.64 -7.78
C ASP A 190 -18.90 -2.89 -8.79
N ASP A 191 -18.34 -1.83 -9.39
CA ASP A 191 -17.16 -1.94 -10.27
C ASP A 191 -15.89 -2.12 -9.42
N THR A 192 -15.30 -3.31 -9.48
CA THR A 192 -14.13 -3.70 -8.68
C THR A 192 -12.91 -2.83 -8.97
N LYS A 193 -12.69 -2.37 -10.20
CA LYS A 193 -11.55 -1.51 -10.55
C LYS A 193 -11.72 -0.13 -9.91
N ILE A 194 -12.94 0.40 -9.94
CA ILE A 194 -13.27 1.66 -9.27
C ILE A 194 -13.09 1.54 -7.75
N GLN A 195 -13.57 0.46 -7.15
CA GLN A 195 -13.39 0.19 -5.71
C GLN A 195 -11.91 0.13 -5.33
N ALA A 196 -11.13 -0.71 -6.02
CA ALA A 196 -9.70 -0.87 -5.75
C ALA A 196 -8.95 0.46 -5.86
N LYS A 197 -9.27 1.29 -6.87
CA LYS A 197 -8.66 2.61 -7.01
C LYS A 197 -9.07 3.58 -5.89
N ALA A 198 -10.31 3.50 -5.42
CA ALA A 198 -10.76 4.27 -4.27
C ALA A 198 -10.04 3.84 -2.99
N PHE A 199 -9.89 2.53 -2.77
CA PHE A 199 -9.16 1.97 -1.63
C PHE A 199 -7.70 2.43 -1.60
N GLU A 200 -6.99 2.29 -2.72
CA GLU A 200 -5.62 2.80 -2.89
C GLU A 200 -5.53 4.28 -2.49
N LYS A 201 -6.47 5.12 -2.93
CA LYS A 201 -6.47 6.54 -2.59
C LYS A 201 -6.80 6.84 -1.13
N ILE A 202 -7.65 6.04 -0.50
CA ILE A 202 -7.91 6.18 0.95
C ILE A 202 -6.65 5.81 1.73
N VAL A 203 -6.00 4.70 1.38
CA VAL A 203 -4.74 4.25 2.01
C VAL A 203 -3.65 5.31 1.82
N GLN A 204 -3.49 5.85 0.61
CA GLN A 204 -2.54 6.92 0.34
C GLN A 204 -2.80 8.15 1.23
N CYS A 205 -4.05 8.59 1.36
CA CYS A 205 -4.40 9.69 2.26
C CYS A 205 -4.05 9.38 3.71
N PHE A 206 -4.26 8.15 4.16
CA PHE A 206 -3.88 7.71 5.50
C PHE A 206 -2.36 7.70 5.69
N VAL A 207 -1.61 7.13 4.75
CA VAL A 207 -0.13 7.06 4.81
C VAL A 207 0.49 8.46 4.88
N GLU A 208 0.01 9.39 4.06
CA GLU A 208 0.54 10.76 4.00
C GLU A 208 0.08 11.62 5.20
N PHE A 209 -1.15 11.41 5.67
CA PHE A 209 -1.79 12.22 6.73
C PHE A 209 -2.56 11.35 7.74
N PRO A 210 -1.90 10.50 8.56
CA PRO A 210 -2.60 9.48 9.35
C PRO A 210 -3.65 10.07 10.30
N SER A 211 -3.29 11.12 11.03
CA SER A 211 -4.19 11.78 11.99
C SER A 211 -5.35 12.50 11.31
N GLU A 212 -5.08 13.29 10.28
CA GLU A 212 -6.09 14.05 9.55
C GLU A 212 -7.02 13.15 8.74
N ALA A 213 -6.50 12.08 8.13
CA ALA A 213 -7.30 11.10 7.43
C ALA A 213 -8.24 10.39 8.40
N ARG A 214 -7.72 9.84 9.51
CA ARG A 214 -8.53 9.14 10.52
C ARG A 214 -9.67 10.01 11.04
N SER A 215 -9.35 11.23 11.50
CA SER A 215 -10.36 12.18 12.01
C SER A 215 -11.38 12.60 10.94
N THR A 216 -10.93 12.85 9.70
CA THR A 216 -11.84 13.28 8.63
C THR A 216 -12.78 12.14 8.20
N PHE A 217 -12.28 10.93 7.99
CA PHE A 217 -13.12 9.78 7.65
C PHE A 217 -14.08 9.44 8.80
N GLY A 218 -13.61 9.43 10.05
CA GLY A 218 -14.44 9.25 11.25
C GLY A 218 -15.62 10.24 11.26
N SER A 219 -15.34 11.54 11.10
CA SER A 219 -16.39 12.57 11.05
C SER A 219 -17.42 12.38 9.90
N VAL A 220 -17.01 11.74 8.80
CA VAL A 220 -17.93 11.42 7.69
C VAL A 220 -18.84 10.27 8.05
N PHE A 221 -18.31 9.21 8.67
CA PHE A 221 -19.09 8.06 9.13
C PHE A 221 -20.07 8.45 10.25
N GLU A 222 -19.60 9.19 11.26
CA GLU A 222 -20.44 9.74 12.34
C GLU A 222 -21.60 10.55 11.76
N SER A 223 -21.32 11.44 10.81
CA SER A 223 -22.36 12.27 10.19
C SER A 223 -23.37 11.51 9.33
N ARG A 224 -23.11 10.23 9.03
CA ARG A 224 -24.03 9.33 8.33
C ARG A 224 -24.74 8.37 9.30
N GLY A 225 -24.37 8.34 10.58
CA GLY A 225 -24.86 7.37 11.54
C GLY A 225 -24.49 5.92 11.18
N VAL A 226 -23.35 5.71 10.52
CA VAL A 226 -22.90 4.38 10.10
C VAL A 226 -21.62 4.02 10.83
N ILE A 227 -21.57 2.82 11.42
CA ILE A 227 -20.37 2.26 12.04
C ILE A 227 -19.36 1.91 10.94
N ASN A 228 -18.11 2.36 11.07
CA ASN A 228 -17.09 2.21 10.02
C ASN A 228 -16.93 0.76 9.56
N ASP A 229 -16.87 -0.17 10.51
CA ASP A 229 -16.58 -1.58 10.26
C ASP A 229 -17.73 -2.26 9.50
N ILE A 230 -18.97 -1.83 9.75
CA ILE A 230 -20.15 -2.26 8.98
C ILE A 230 -20.10 -1.66 7.56
N ALA A 231 -19.65 -0.41 7.44
CA ALA A 231 -19.53 0.22 6.13
C ALA A 231 -18.46 -0.46 5.25
N THR A 232 -17.28 -0.74 5.79
CA THR A 232 -16.17 -1.36 5.04
C THR A 232 -16.51 -2.78 4.64
N SER A 233 -17.06 -3.60 5.54
CA SER A 233 -17.49 -4.97 5.25
C SER A 233 -18.55 -5.04 4.15
N SER A 234 -19.43 -4.04 4.03
CA SER A 234 -20.44 -3.98 2.97
C SER A 234 -19.90 -3.76 1.54
N TRP A 235 -18.61 -3.43 1.39
CA TRP A 235 -18.00 -3.21 0.07
C TRP A 235 -17.70 -4.51 -0.67
N ARG A 236 -17.53 -5.61 0.07
CA ARG A 236 -17.42 -6.94 -0.49
C ARG A 236 -18.81 -7.49 -0.77
N ARG A 237 -19.04 -8.00 -1.98
CA ARG A 237 -20.29 -8.59 -2.43
C ARG A 237 -20.15 -10.09 -2.56
N GLN A 238 -21.19 -10.82 -2.21
CA GLN A 238 -21.27 -12.26 -2.48
C GLN A 238 -21.37 -12.49 -4.00
N GLY A 239 -20.74 -13.56 -4.49
CA GLY A 239 -20.78 -13.95 -5.91
C GLY A 239 -19.87 -13.16 -6.85
N ILE A 240 -19.16 -12.13 -6.37
CA ILE A 240 -18.16 -11.41 -7.17
C ILE A 240 -16.78 -12.03 -6.95
N LYS A 241 -16.10 -12.41 -8.03
CA LYS A 241 -14.70 -12.82 -7.99
C LYS A 241 -13.81 -11.58 -7.98
N TYR A 242 -13.06 -11.39 -6.89
CA TYR A 242 -12.10 -10.30 -6.74
C TYR A 242 -10.70 -10.77 -7.13
N ASP A 243 -9.90 -9.86 -7.70
CA ASP A 243 -8.48 -10.12 -7.94
C ASP A 243 -7.63 -9.85 -6.68
N ASP A 244 -6.37 -10.26 -6.71
CA ASP A 244 -5.45 -10.08 -5.57
C ASP A 244 -5.22 -8.59 -5.27
N GLY A 245 -5.20 -7.75 -6.30
CA GLY A 245 -5.03 -6.30 -6.20
C GLY A 245 -6.13 -5.65 -5.38
N TRP A 246 -7.39 -5.98 -5.70
CA TRP A 246 -8.56 -5.54 -4.96
C TRP A 246 -8.48 -6.02 -3.51
N THR A 247 -8.17 -7.30 -3.30
CA THR A 247 -8.13 -7.92 -1.97
C THR A 247 -7.08 -7.25 -1.06
N TYR A 248 -5.90 -6.95 -1.61
CA TYR A 248 -4.86 -6.22 -0.91
C TYR A 248 -5.29 -4.82 -0.49
N TRP A 249 -5.78 -4.02 -1.45
CA TRP A 249 -6.21 -2.67 -1.13
C TRP A 249 -7.40 -2.66 -0.18
N TYR A 250 -8.31 -3.63 -0.29
CA TYR A 250 -9.41 -3.84 0.64
C TYR A 250 -8.93 -4.13 2.07
N LYS A 251 -7.95 -5.02 2.25
CA LYS A 251 -7.38 -5.30 3.58
C LYS A 251 -6.75 -4.06 4.20
N LEU A 252 -5.91 -3.35 3.44
CA LEU A 252 -5.25 -2.13 3.92
C LEU A 252 -6.25 -1.03 4.28
N VAL A 253 -7.21 -0.74 3.39
CA VAL A 253 -8.20 0.31 3.66
C VAL A 253 -9.10 -0.03 4.84
N SER A 254 -9.45 -1.31 5.02
CA SER A 254 -10.24 -1.76 6.16
C SER A 254 -9.49 -1.52 7.47
N ARG A 255 -8.17 -1.77 7.49
CA ARG A 255 -7.31 -1.45 8.64
C ARG A 255 -7.22 0.05 8.90
N CYS A 256 -7.06 0.89 7.87
CA CYS A 256 -6.99 2.35 8.01
C CYS A 256 -8.29 2.98 8.55
N LEU A 257 -9.44 2.38 8.26
CA LEU A 257 -10.76 2.91 8.62
C LEU A 257 -11.38 2.25 9.86
N LEU A 258 -10.67 1.30 10.47
CA LEU A 258 -11.13 0.55 11.63
C LEU A 258 -11.54 1.49 12.76
N SER A 259 -12.71 1.25 13.34
CA SER A 259 -13.22 2.06 14.45
C SER A 259 -12.58 1.69 15.79
N ALA A 260 -12.24 0.41 15.96
CA ALA A 260 -11.66 -0.13 17.17
C ALA A 260 -10.25 0.46 17.47
N PRO A 261 -9.87 0.58 18.76
CA PRO A 261 -8.51 0.95 19.13
C PRO A 261 -7.53 -0.08 18.56
N ASN A 262 -6.49 0.41 17.91
CA ASN A 262 -5.43 -0.39 17.32
C ASN A 262 -4.12 0.36 17.53
N ARG A 263 -3.18 -0.31 18.22
CA ARG A 263 -1.90 0.28 18.63
C ARG A 263 -1.09 0.81 17.45
N PHE A 264 -1.07 0.08 16.32
CA PHE A 264 -0.41 0.53 15.10
C PHE A 264 -1.04 1.83 14.57
N ILE A 265 -2.37 1.93 14.51
CA ILE A 265 -3.06 3.14 14.04
C ILE A 265 -2.83 4.34 14.99
N GLU A 266 -2.72 4.09 16.29
CA GLU A 266 -2.39 5.12 17.28
C GLU A 266 -0.97 5.65 17.10
N GLU A 267 0.03 4.77 16.98
CA GLU A 267 1.42 5.17 16.69
C GLU A 267 1.54 5.87 15.33
N ALA A 268 0.84 5.38 14.30
CA ALA A 268 0.78 6.01 12.98
C ALA A 268 0.24 7.46 13.05
N SER A 269 -0.74 7.73 13.93
CA SER A 269 -1.30 9.07 14.10
C SER A 269 -0.31 10.11 14.66
N GLY A 270 0.80 9.65 15.26
CA GLY A 270 1.89 10.51 15.72
C GLY A 270 2.72 11.13 14.59
N PHE A 271 2.62 10.58 13.37
CA PHE A 271 3.32 11.11 12.20
C PHE A 271 2.56 12.32 11.67
N LYS A 272 3.18 13.49 11.84
CA LYS A 272 2.68 14.74 11.26
C LYS A 272 3.00 14.78 9.77
N PRO A 273 2.18 15.47 8.97
CA PRO A 273 2.55 15.80 7.60
C PRO A 273 3.73 16.77 7.62
N ALA A 274 4.93 16.21 7.64
CA ALA A 274 6.14 16.95 7.35
C ALA A 274 6.27 17.12 5.84
N ARG A 275 7.08 18.09 5.40
CA ARG A 275 7.64 18.01 4.04
C ARG A 275 8.29 16.63 3.93
N ALA A 276 7.98 15.89 2.87
CA ALA A 276 8.37 14.49 2.72
C ALA A 276 9.82 14.23 3.17
N GLN A 277 10.06 13.09 3.83
CA GLN A 277 11.40 12.56 4.13
C GLN A 277 12.23 13.37 5.15
N THR A 278 11.66 13.73 6.31
CA THR A 278 12.40 14.42 7.39
C THR A 278 12.54 13.61 8.68
N VAL A 279 11.96 12.41 8.74
CA VAL A 279 11.89 11.62 9.97
C VAL A 279 13.03 10.60 9.99
N SER A 280 13.79 10.52 11.08
CA SER A 280 14.86 9.52 11.28
C SER A 280 14.31 8.12 11.54
N PHE A 281 15.12 7.07 11.30
CA PHE A 281 14.68 5.68 11.47
C PHE A 281 14.12 5.39 12.89
N SER A 282 14.76 5.93 13.93
CA SER A 282 14.38 5.72 15.34
C SER A 282 12.92 6.04 15.68
N ARG A 283 12.25 6.91 14.91
CA ARG A 283 10.83 7.25 15.10
C ARG A 283 9.89 6.14 14.61
N PHE A 284 10.34 5.28 13.70
CA PHE A 284 9.54 4.17 13.18
C PHE A 284 9.63 2.92 14.05
N VAL A 285 10.57 2.85 15.00
CA VAL A 285 10.74 1.69 15.90
C VAL A 285 9.43 1.37 16.63
N LYS A 286 8.80 2.37 17.26
CA LYS A 286 7.51 2.16 17.96
C LYS A 286 6.38 1.73 17.02
N LEU A 287 6.37 2.26 15.80
CA LEU A 287 5.40 1.89 14.76
C LEU A 287 5.56 0.41 14.36
N LEU A 288 6.79 0.00 14.05
CA LEU A 288 7.13 -1.37 13.66
C LEU A 288 6.81 -2.37 14.78
N MET A 289 7.18 -2.03 16.02
CA MET A 289 6.89 -2.85 17.21
C MET A 289 5.40 -2.91 17.57
N SER A 290 4.57 -2.05 16.99
CA SER A 290 3.12 -2.05 17.20
C SER A 290 2.35 -2.80 16.11
N CYS A 291 3.04 -3.32 15.10
CA CYS A 291 2.43 -4.11 14.04
C CYS A 291 2.01 -5.48 14.58
N GLY A 292 0.71 -5.79 14.53
CA GLY A 292 0.19 -7.08 15.02
C GLY A 292 0.10 -8.15 13.93
N ASP A 293 0.12 -7.76 12.66
CA ASP A 293 -0.01 -8.67 11.53
C ASP A 293 0.63 -8.10 10.24
N THR A 294 0.58 -8.87 9.16
CA THR A 294 1.13 -8.50 7.86
C THR A 294 0.48 -7.25 7.26
N THR A 295 -0.79 -6.97 7.55
CA THR A 295 -1.48 -5.77 7.04
C THR A 295 -0.89 -4.52 7.69
N ASP A 296 -0.61 -4.57 8.99
CA ASP A 296 0.06 -3.48 9.70
C ASP A 296 1.48 -3.27 9.16
N LEU A 297 2.24 -4.34 8.92
CA LEU A 297 3.60 -4.24 8.33
C LEU A 297 3.59 -3.60 6.93
N LEU A 298 2.63 -3.99 6.08
CA LEU A 298 2.47 -3.41 4.74
C LEU A 298 2.12 -1.91 4.81
N LEU A 299 1.29 -1.49 5.77
CA LEU A 299 1.00 -0.07 6.01
C LEU A 299 2.22 0.65 6.60
N ALA A 300 2.93 0.04 7.55
CA ALA A 300 4.13 0.59 8.17
C ALA A 300 5.18 0.92 7.11
N ASN A 301 5.40 0.01 6.16
CA ASN A 301 6.33 0.23 5.05
C ASN A 301 5.94 1.41 4.17
N GLN A 302 4.65 1.61 3.89
CA GLN A 302 4.19 2.78 3.13
C GLN A 302 4.39 4.08 3.92
N ILE A 303 4.18 4.06 5.24
CA ILE A 303 4.44 5.21 6.12
C ILE A 303 5.95 5.52 6.15
N ILE A 304 6.79 4.51 6.31
CA ILE A 304 8.25 4.66 6.30
C ILE A 304 8.69 5.25 4.97
N ASP A 305 8.20 4.73 3.85
CA ASP A 305 8.51 5.24 2.51
C ASP A 305 8.17 6.73 2.35
N SER A 306 7.00 7.14 2.85
CA SER A 306 6.51 8.51 2.76
C SER A 306 7.29 9.49 3.66
N HIS A 307 7.70 9.06 4.86
CA HIS A 307 8.19 9.97 5.91
C HIS A 307 9.68 9.85 6.23
N TRP A 308 10.34 8.74 5.89
CA TRP A 308 11.73 8.48 6.28
C TRP A 308 12.71 9.35 5.49
N ASN A 309 13.64 9.98 6.20
CA ASN A 309 14.75 10.74 5.61
C ASN A 309 15.85 9.86 5.01
N ARG A 310 15.71 8.52 5.09
CA ARG A 310 16.66 7.51 4.58
C ARG A 310 17.98 7.45 5.35
N GLU A 311 18.00 7.97 6.58
CA GLU A 311 19.17 7.99 7.46
C GLU A 311 18.87 7.30 8.81
N GLY A 312 19.94 6.94 9.52
CA GLY A 312 19.89 6.41 10.89
C GLY A 312 19.56 4.92 11.02
N LEU A 313 19.22 4.20 9.93
CA LEU A 313 19.02 2.75 9.99
C LEU A 313 20.35 2.01 10.23
N GLU A 314 21.44 2.46 9.60
CA GLU A 314 22.78 1.89 9.78
C GLU A 314 23.27 2.02 11.23
N ASP A 315 23.11 3.21 11.81
CA ASP A 315 23.45 3.50 13.20
C ASP A 315 22.58 2.65 14.15
N PHE A 316 21.29 2.54 13.86
CA PHE A 316 20.35 1.75 14.66
C PHE A 316 20.72 0.26 14.68
N ILE A 317 21.03 -0.33 13.51
CA ILE A 317 21.46 -1.74 13.42
C ILE A 317 22.79 -1.94 14.14
N SER A 318 23.72 -0.99 14.04
CA SER A 318 25.01 -1.08 14.74
C SER A 318 24.84 -1.02 16.26
N GLU A 319 23.88 -0.22 16.78
CA GLU A 319 23.61 -0.11 18.22
C GLU A 319 22.81 -1.31 18.77
N ARG A 320 21.82 -1.80 18.02
CA ARG A 320 20.83 -2.78 18.49
C ARG A 320 21.06 -4.20 18.01
N GLY A 321 21.92 -4.37 17.00
CA GLY A 321 22.16 -5.63 16.32
C GLY A 321 21.14 -5.92 15.22
N PHE A 322 21.49 -6.89 14.36
CA PHE A 322 20.64 -7.34 13.25
C PHE A 322 19.37 -8.07 13.71
N GLY A 323 19.41 -8.68 14.91
CA GLY A 323 18.29 -9.41 15.49
C GLY A 323 17.25 -8.54 16.21
N ASP A 324 17.40 -7.21 16.19
CA ASP A 324 16.41 -6.31 16.79
C ASP A 324 15.04 -6.49 16.13
N SER A 325 13.99 -6.61 16.96
CA SER A 325 12.65 -6.92 16.48
C SER A 325 12.08 -5.88 15.50
N ALA A 326 12.50 -4.61 15.58
CA ALA A 326 12.07 -3.61 14.60
C ALA A 326 12.75 -3.81 13.24
N VAL A 327 14.01 -4.24 13.22
CA VAL A 327 14.71 -4.61 11.97
C VAL A 327 14.04 -5.83 11.34
N LEU A 328 13.77 -6.87 12.12
CA LEU A 328 13.09 -8.06 11.63
C LEU A 328 11.70 -7.71 11.07
N ALA A 329 10.90 -6.95 11.80
CA ALA A 329 9.58 -6.48 11.34
C ALA A 329 9.66 -5.68 10.04
N LEU A 330 10.65 -4.79 9.91
CA LEU A 330 10.90 -4.03 8.69
C LEU A 330 11.17 -4.95 7.49
N ILE A 331 12.09 -5.91 7.66
CA ILE A 331 12.46 -6.88 6.61
C ILE A 331 11.26 -7.74 6.22
N SER A 332 10.53 -8.29 7.20
CA SER A 332 9.33 -9.09 6.94
C SER A 332 8.24 -8.30 6.21
N GLY A 333 8.08 -7.01 6.54
CA GLY A 333 7.18 -6.12 5.80
C GLY A 333 7.59 -5.98 4.32
N PHE A 334 8.90 -5.88 4.03
CA PHE A 334 9.37 -5.81 2.64
C PHE A 334 9.16 -7.12 1.91
N ILE A 335 9.44 -8.26 2.54
CA ILE A 335 9.13 -9.58 1.97
C ILE A 335 7.66 -9.67 1.61
N ALA A 336 6.76 -9.36 2.56
CA ALA A 336 5.32 -9.39 2.31
C ALA A 336 4.91 -8.46 1.15
N HIS A 337 5.52 -7.28 1.06
CA HIS A 337 5.27 -6.34 -0.05
C HIS A 337 5.70 -6.93 -1.40
N TRP A 338 6.91 -7.51 -1.48
CA TRP A 338 7.45 -8.07 -2.71
C TRP A 338 6.74 -9.36 -3.12
N GLU A 339 6.43 -10.25 -2.18
CA GLU A 339 5.62 -11.45 -2.41
C GLU A 339 4.26 -11.06 -2.97
N PHE A 340 3.60 -10.07 -2.38
CA PHE A 340 2.33 -9.58 -2.89
C PHE A 340 2.47 -9.00 -4.30
N ARG A 341 3.48 -8.18 -4.55
CA ARG A 341 3.74 -7.55 -5.85
C ARG A 341 3.89 -8.57 -6.98
N PHE A 342 4.61 -9.65 -6.72
CA PHE A 342 4.90 -10.66 -7.74
C PHE A 342 3.83 -11.75 -7.84
N ARG A 343 2.72 -11.66 -7.10
CA ARG A 343 1.59 -12.56 -7.33
C ARG A 343 0.99 -12.33 -8.71
N LYS A 344 0.74 -13.46 -9.38
CA LYS A 344 0.31 -13.71 -10.76
C LYS A 344 -0.80 -12.80 -11.31
N SER A 345 -1.66 -12.23 -10.46
CA SER A 345 -2.87 -11.53 -10.93
C SER A 345 -2.76 -10.00 -10.99
N MET A 346 -1.62 -9.40 -10.63
CA MET A 346 -1.56 -7.94 -10.48
C MET A 346 -1.28 -7.24 -11.82
N GLN A 347 -2.32 -6.63 -12.39
CA GLN A 347 -2.21 -5.78 -13.56
C GLN A 347 -1.20 -4.64 -13.31
N PRO A 348 -0.23 -4.38 -14.22
CA PRO A 348 0.81 -3.36 -14.04
C PRO A 348 0.28 -1.96 -13.71
N SER A 349 -0.94 -1.63 -14.14
CA SER A 349 -1.59 -0.35 -13.87
C SER A 349 -1.97 -0.11 -12.40
N ALA A 350 -1.99 -1.17 -11.58
CA ALA A 350 -2.43 -1.09 -10.18
C ALA A 350 -1.31 -0.64 -9.22
N VAL A 351 -0.05 -0.60 -9.63
CA VAL A 351 1.09 -0.32 -8.74
C VAL A 351 1.86 0.94 -9.15
N SER A 352 1.15 2.07 -9.20
CA SER A 352 1.77 3.40 -9.36
C SER A 352 2.82 3.75 -8.28
N SER A 353 2.86 3.00 -7.17
CA SER A 353 3.79 3.20 -6.04
C SER A 353 5.11 2.43 -6.16
N CYS A 354 5.36 1.76 -7.29
CA CYS A 354 6.50 0.87 -7.44
C CYS A 354 7.86 1.52 -7.17
N ALA A 355 8.08 2.73 -7.68
CA ALA A 355 9.40 3.38 -7.63
C ALA A 355 9.88 3.54 -6.20
N ALA A 356 8.98 3.93 -5.32
CA ALA A 356 9.32 4.33 -3.96
C ALA A 356 9.68 3.09 -3.12
N SER A 357 8.89 2.02 -3.23
CA SER A 357 9.17 0.72 -2.59
C SER A 357 10.50 0.12 -3.05
N VAL A 358 10.87 0.23 -4.34
CA VAL A 358 12.18 -0.19 -4.87
C VAL A 358 13.30 0.61 -4.20
N LEU A 359 13.20 1.95 -4.23
CA LEU A 359 14.22 2.83 -3.69
C LEU A 359 14.41 2.66 -2.19
N LEU A 360 13.33 2.36 -1.47
CA LEU A 360 13.33 2.11 -0.05
C LEU A 360 13.96 0.76 0.27
N SER A 361 13.55 -0.30 -0.42
CA SER A 361 14.12 -1.64 -0.26
C SER A 361 15.63 -1.64 -0.53
N ASP A 362 16.08 -0.95 -1.59
CA ASP A 362 17.50 -0.75 -1.92
C ASP A 362 18.28 -0.06 -0.79
N ARG A 363 17.66 0.92 -0.13
CA ARG A 363 18.27 1.62 1.02
C ARG A 363 18.39 0.70 2.23
N VAL A 364 17.38 -0.13 2.48
CA VAL A 364 17.41 -1.11 3.57
C VAL A 364 18.49 -2.15 3.33
N VAL A 365 18.55 -2.77 2.14
CA VAL A 365 19.61 -3.73 1.78
C VAL A 365 21.00 -3.09 1.93
N ASN A 366 21.18 -1.88 1.41
CA ASN A 366 22.44 -1.14 1.56
C ASN A 366 22.80 -0.87 3.03
N ALA A 367 21.84 -0.45 3.85
CA ALA A 367 22.06 -0.21 5.27
C ALA A 367 22.48 -1.50 6.01
N MET A 368 21.82 -2.63 5.73
CA MET A 368 22.18 -3.94 6.29
C MET A 368 23.64 -4.28 5.98
N PHE A 369 24.07 -4.14 4.71
CA PHE A 369 25.45 -4.42 4.32
C PHE A 369 26.47 -3.41 4.87
N LYS A 370 26.10 -2.14 5.01
CA LYS A 370 27.00 -1.16 5.61
C LYS A 370 27.24 -1.42 7.08
N SER A 371 26.20 -1.81 7.83
CA SER A 371 26.33 -2.16 9.25
C SER A 371 27.32 -3.32 9.44
N LEU A 372 27.36 -4.31 8.53
CA LEU A 372 28.38 -5.39 8.57
C LEU A 372 29.82 -4.88 8.53
N ARG A 373 30.09 -3.71 7.92
CA ARG A 373 31.46 -3.17 7.82
C ARG A 373 31.96 -2.59 9.13
N VAL A 374 31.05 -2.22 10.02
CA VAL A 374 31.33 -1.55 11.29
C VAL A 374 31.25 -2.55 12.45
N CYS A 375 30.60 -3.70 12.26
CA CYS A 375 30.53 -4.76 13.26
C CYS A 375 31.90 -5.36 13.61
N GLU A 376 32.04 -5.74 14.88
CA GLU A 376 33.19 -6.47 15.41
C GLU A 376 33.25 -7.90 14.85
N GLN A 377 34.45 -8.47 14.73
CA GLN A 377 34.65 -9.79 14.14
C GLN A 377 33.86 -10.89 14.86
N GLU A 378 33.78 -10.84 16.19
CA GLU A 378 33.00 -11.79 16.99
C GLU A 378 31.51 -11.78 16.60
N THR A 379 30.95 -10.60 16.34
CA THR A 379 29.56 -10.49 15.85
C THR A 379 29.42 -11.06 14.43
N LEU A 380 30.42 -10.87 13.57
CA LEU A 380 30.40 -11.39 12.19
C LEU A 380 30.45 -12.91 12.15
N ASP A 381 31.23 -13.53 13.03
CA ASP A 381 31.36 -14.99 13.12
C ASP A 381 30.01 -15.61 13.56
N HIS A 382 29.31 -14.98 14.51
CA HIS A 382 28.01 -15.44 14.99
C HIS A 382 26.87 -15.33 13.96
N ILE A 383 26.98 -14.49 12.92
CA ILE A 383 25.91 -14.34 11.91
C ILE A 383 25.65 -15.64 11.16
N LEU A 384 26.70 -16.41 10.86
CA LEU A 384 26.57 -17.68 10.15
C LEU A 384 26.27 -18.87 11.07
N GLU A 385 26.59 -18.74 12.36
CA GLU A 385 26.33 -19.78 13.36
C GLU A 385 24.89 -19.76 13.86
N ASN A 386 24.23 -18.60 13.79
CA ASN A 386 22.87 -18.41 14.27
C ASN A 386 21.86 -18.59 13.13
N ASP A 387 21.00 -19.61 13.25
CA ASP A 387 19.96 -19.93 12.25
C ASP A 387 19.01 -18.74 11.99
N ILE A 388 18.66 -17.96 13.03
CA ILE A 388 17.78 -16.79 12.91
C ILE A 388 18.45 -15.70 12.08
N GLN A 389 19.75 -15.46 12.28
CA GLN A 389 20.50 -14.49 11.49
C GLN A 389 20.66 -14.97 10.05
N THR A 390 20.89 -16.25 9.84
CA THR A 390 20.96 -16.85 8.50
C THR A 390 19.63 -16.70 7.76
N GLU A 391 18.50 -16.93 8.43
CA GLU A 391 17.16 -16.72 7.85
C GLU A 391 16.91 -15.24 7.52
N LEU A 392 17.30 -14.32 8.41
CA LEU A 392 17.23 -12.88 8.15
C LEU A 392 18.01 -12.51 6.87
N TRP A 393 19.22 -13.01 6.70
CA TRP A 393 20.02 -12.74 5.50
C TRP A 393 19.44 -13.39 4.24
N ALA A 394 18.79 -14.55 4.36
CA ALA A 394 18.02 -15.13 3.27
C ALA A 394 16.87 -14.20 2.85
N ASP A 395 16.20 -13.53 3.79
CA ASP A 395 15.18 -12.52 3.48
C ASP A 395 15.78 -11.25 2.86
N VAL A 396 16.91 -10.75 3.36
CA VAL A 396 17.61 -9.62 2.72
C VAL A 396 17.99 -9.98 1.27
N PHE A 397 18.45 -11.21 1.02
CA PHE A 397 18.70 -11.72 -0.33
C PHE A 397 17.43 -11.70 -1.19
N ARG A 398 16.29 -12.17 -0.68
CA ARG A 398 15.00 -12.17 -1.41
C ARG A 398 14.57 -10.76 -1.78
N ILE A 399 14.76 -9.78 -0.89
CA ILE A 399 14.49 -8.36 -1.16
C ILE A 399 15.41 -7.85 -2.28
N HIS A 400 16.72 -8.12 -2.20
CA HIS A 400 17.68 -7.75 -3.25
C HIS A 400 17.31 -8.35 -4.61
N PHE A 401 17.00 -9.64 -4.65
CA PHE A 401 16.60 -10.35 -5.87
C PHE A 401 15.35 -9.71 -6.49
N SER A 402 14.38 -9.36 -5.65
CA SER A 402 13.14 -8.68 -6.04
C SER A 402 13.40 -7.32 -6.68
N ILE A 403 14.24 -6.49 -6.06
CA ILE A 403 14.66 -5.18 -6.59
C ILE A 403 15.34 -5.32 -7.95
N ARG A 404 16.31 -6.25 -8.06
CA ARG A 404 17.07 -6.47 -9.29
C ARG A 404 16.16 -6.90 -10.43
N ARG A 405 15.19 -7.77 -10.18
CA ARG A 405 14.21 -8.19 -11.19
C ARG A 405 13.32 -7.05 -11.67
N ASP A 406 12.84 -6.22 -10.75
CA ASP A 406 11.98 -5.07 -11.07
C ASP A 406 12.75 -3.92 -11.76
N SER A 407 14.08 -3.88 -11.58
CA SER A 407 14.96 -2.82 -12.11
C SER A 407 14.95 -2.66 -13.63
N GLY A 408 14.44 -3.65 -14.38
CA GLY A 408 14.23 -3.55 -15.83
C GLY A 408 13.33 -2.36 -16.22
N CYS A 409 12.42 -1.93 -15.35
CA CYS A 409 11.59 -0.74 -15.55
C CYS A 409 12.30 0.59 -15.21
N TRP A 410 13.51 0.55 -14.65
CA TRP A 410 14.14 1.65 -13.92
C TRP A 410 15.53 2.03 -14.45
N THR A 411 15.75 1.96 -15.77
CA THR A 411 17.04 2.22 -16.44
C THR A 411 17.68 3.58 -16.10
N ASN A 412 16.89 4.56 -15.66
CA ASN A 412 17.33 5.92 -15.35
C ASN A 412 17.93 6.11 -13.94
N PHE A 413 17.81 5.14 -13.04
CA PHE A 413 18.43 5.28 -11.72
C PHE A 413 19.89 4.86 -11.76
N ASN A 414 20.79 5.82 -11.56
CA ASN A 414 22.24 5.61 -11.49
C ASN A 414 22.68 4.94 -10.17
N ARG A 415 21.96 3.90 -9.74
CA ARG A 415 22.28 3.12 -8.54
C ARG A 415 22.99 1.83 -8.96
N SER A 416 24.09 1.52 -8.27
CA SER A 416 24.93 0.35 -8.55
C SER A 416 24.31 -0.95 -8.06
N LEU A 417 23.63 -0.93 -6.92
CA LEU A 417 23.22 -2.14 -6.21
C LEU A 417 22.18 -2.98 -6.98
N PRO A 418 21.11 -2.43 -7.60
CA PRO A 418 20.18 -3.22 -8.40
C PRO A 418 20.80 -3.88 -9.64
N ARG A 419 22.00 -3.44 -10.07
CA ARG A 419 22.71 -3.99 -11.22
C ARG A 419 23.71 -5.09 -10.84
N MET A 420 24.06 -5.19 -9.57
CA MET A 420 25.03 -6.17 -9.07
C MET A 420 24.35 -7.52 -8.84
N THR A 421 25.09 -8.62 -9.05
CA THR A 421 24.66 -9.93 -8.53
C THR A 421 24.77 -9.94 -7.02
N TRP A 422 24.10 -10.88 -6.34
CA TRP A 422 24.21 -10.95 -4.88
C TRP A 422 25.66 -11.22 -4.45
N LYS A 423 26.34 -12.14 -5.15
CA LYS A 423 27.80 -12.38 -4.98
C LYS A 423 28.64 -11.10 -5.14
N ASP A 424 28.33 -10.25 -6.11
CA ASP A 424 29.06 -8.99 -6.31
C ASP A 424 28.78 -7.99 -5.19
N VAL A 425 27.54 -7.92 -4.69
CA VAL A 425 27.20 -7.11 -3.51
C VAL A 425 28.00 -7.61 -2.30
N CYS A 426 28.02 -8.91 -2.02
CA CYS A 426 28.80 -9.47 -0.91
C CYS A 426 30.29 -9.07 -1.00
N ARG A 427 30.92 -9.25 -2.17
CA ARG A 427 32.34 -8.87 -2.38
C ARG A 427 32.58 -7.36 -2.25
N HIS A 428 31.63 -6.55 -2.71
CA HIS A 428 31.75 -5.09 -2.66
C HIS A 428 31.74 -4.57 -1.22
N TYR A 429 30.87 -5.12 -0.37
CA TYR A 429 30.72 -4.66 1.02
C TYR A 429 31.66 -5.37 2.01
N LEU A 430 32.12 -6.58 1.70
CA LEU A 430 33.02 -7.38 2.55
C LEU A 430 34.38 -7.64 1.88
N PRO A 431 35.18 -6.59 1.59
CA PRO A 431 36.43 -6.74 0.84
C PRO A 431 37.61 -7.29 1.67
N LYS A 432 37.48 -7.34 3.00
CA LYS A 432 38.60 -7.70 3.88
C LYS A 432 38.80 -9.21 3.97
N ALA A 433 40.04 -9.65 4.12
CA ALA A 433 40.38 -11.06 4.26
C ALA A 433 39.73 -11.72 5.50
N GLU A 434 39.64 -10.99 6.62
CA GLU A 434 38.96 -11.44 7.84
C GLU A 434 37.45 -11.69 7.64
N GLN A 435 36.85 -11.12 6.60
CA GLN A 435 35.42 -11.27 6.27
C GLN A 435 35.18 -12.30 5.16
N ALA A 436 36.22 -13.04 4.72
CA ALA A 436 36.12 -13.95 3.59
C ALA A 436 35.11 -15.09 3.81
N GLU A 437 35.08 -15.68 5.02
CA GLU A 437 34.13 -16.74 5.34
C GLU A 437 32.69 -16.22 5.40
N LEU A 438 32.45 -15.04 6.00
CA LEU A 438 31.13 -14.40 5.96
C LEU A 438 30.69 -14.08 4.52
N CYS A 439 31.57 -13.49 3.72
CA CYS A 439 31.30 -13.20 2.31
C CYS A 439 30.94 -14.47 1.53
N LYS A 440 31.66 -15.57 1.77
CA LYS A 440 31.40 -16.87 1.16
C LYS A 440 30.06 -17.46 1.64
N GLY A 441 29.77 -17.40 2.93
CA GLY A 441 28.51 -17.85 3.53
C GLY A 441 27.30 -17.12 2.93
N LEU A 442 27.32 -15.79 2.95
CA LEU A 442 26.25 -14.97 2.36
C LEU A 442 26.13 -15.18 0.85
N SER A 443 27.25 -15.32 0.13
CA SER A 443 27.24 -15.59 -1.31
C SER A 443 26.54 -16.91 -1.67
N ARG A 444 26.59 -17.92 -0.80
CA ARG A 444 25.91 -19.21 -1.01
C ARG A 444 24.38 -19.09 -0.96
N LEU A 445 23.83 -18.03 -0.35
CA LEU A 445 22.37 -17.81 -0.36
C LEU A 445 21.83 -17.64 -1.79
N GLU A 446 22.61 -17.06 -2.70
CA GLU A 446 22.22 -16.98 -4.12
C GLU A 446 22.16 -18.36 -4.78
N ASP A 447 23.08 -19.26 -4.42
CA ASP A 447 23.09 -20.63 -4.94
C ASP A 447 21.94 -21.48 -4.36
N ILE A 448 21.61 -21.28 -3.08
CA ILE A 448 20.55 -22.02 -2.38
C ILE A 448 19.16 -21.54 -2.78
N HIS A 449 18.95 -20.22 -2.82
CA HIS A 449 17.62 -19.64 -2.98
C HIS A 449 17.37 -19.05 -4.36
N GLY A 450 18.42 -18.81 -5.17
CA GLY A 450 18.31 -18.10 -6.45
C GLY A 450 17.40 -18.80 -7.45
N GLU A 451 17.54 -20.12 -7.61
CA GLU A 451 16.67 -20.90 -8.52
C GLU A 451 15.21 -20.88 -8.06
N THR A 452 14.96 -21.15 -6.77
CA THR A 452 13.60 -21.12 -6.21
C THR A 452 12.96 -19.75 -6.37
N MET A 453 13.71 -18.66 -6.13
CA MET A 453 13.22 -17.29 -6.30
C MET A 453 13.00 -16.95 -7.77
N PHE A 454 13.86 -17.43 -8.67
CA PHE A 454 13.68 -17.23 -10.10
C PHE A 454 12.36 -17.85 -10.58
N LEU A 455 12.12 -19.11 -10.23
CA LEU A 455 10.91 -19.86 -10.60
C LEU A 455 9.64 -19.24 -10.01
N ARG A 456 9.65 -18.86 -8.73
CA ARG A 456 8.51 -18.21 -8.06
C ARG A 456 8.07 -16.91 -8.71
N LEU A 457 8.99 -16.23 -9.38
CA LEU A 457 8.79 -14.89 -9.91
C LEU A 457 8.56 -14.87 -11.43
N LEU A 458 8.72 -16.00 -12.12
CA LEU A 458 8.45 -16.12 -13.56
C LEU A 458 6.96 -15.83 -13.87
N PRO A 459 6.66 -14.92 -14.82
CA PRO A 459 5.30 -14.76 -15.32
C PRO A 459 4.84 -16.08 -15.93
N ASP A 460 3.63 -16.52 -15.61
CA ASP A 460 3.10 -17.78 -16.15
C ASP A 460 3.04 -17.83 -17.67
N GLU A 461 2.94 -16.66 -18.30
CA GLU A 461 2.95 -16.51 -19.76
C GLU A 461 4.27 -16.98 -20.40
N MET A 462 5.37 -17.01 -19.66
CA MET A 462 6.65 -17.54 -20.16
C MET A 462 6.72 -19.07 -20.14
N TYR A 463 5.95 -19.76 -19.30
CA TYR A 463 5.97 -21.23 -19.28
C TYR A 463 5.39 -21.83 -20.57
N LEU A 464 4.50 -21.11 -21.25
CA LEU A 464 3.96 -21.53 -22.55
C LEU A 464 5.00 -21.51 -23.69
N TYR A 465 6.17 -20.88 -23.49
CA TYR A 465 7.25 -20.82 -24.48
C TYR A 465 8.40 -21.80 -24.22
N TYR A 466 8.47 -22.44 -23.05
CA TYR A 466 9.56 -23.37 -22.70
C TYR A 466 9.17 -24.86 -22.82
N ASP A 467 7.88 -25.17 -22.90
CA ASP A 467 7.36 -26.54 -23.09
C ASP A 467 7.08 -26.91 -24.56
N ALA A 468 7.48 -26.05 -25.52
CA ALA A 468 7.41 -26.29 -26.97
C ALA A 468 8.82 -26.28 -27.57
#